data_AF-S6SSD2-F1
#
_entry.id   AF-S6SSD2-F1
#
_cell.length_a   1.000
_cell.length_b   1.000
_cell.length_c   1.000
_cell.angle_alpha   90.00
_cell.angle_beta   90.00
_cell.angle_gamma   90.00
#
_symmetry.space_group_name_H-M   'P 1'
#
loop_
_entity.id
_entity.type
_entity.pdbx_description
1 polymer ?
#
loop_
_entity_poly.entity_id
_entity_poly.type
_entity_poly.pdbx_seq_one_letter_code
_entity_poly.pdbx_strand_id
1 'polypeptide(L)'
;DTPTATGGGSGGGTPTATGDGDGGVTPQITPQLANPGRTPGTTDSVADTAGSNDQAGKINVVKDTIKVGAGEVFDGHGATYTADKSMGNGDQEENQKPMFELAEGATLKNVNLGENEVDGIHVKAKDAQEVTIDHVHAQNVGEDMITVKGEGGAAVTNLNIDDSSANGADDKIIQLNANTHLNVNNFKADDFGTMVRTNGGKQFDDMSIKLNEIDANHGKFALVKSDSDNLKLATGNIAMTDVKHAYDKTQASTQHTEL
;
A
#
# COMPACT_ATOMS: atom_id res chain seq x y z
N ASP A 1 -57.10 -12.37 -39.74
CA ASP A 1 -57.59 -13.24 -38.65
C ASP A 1 -56.85 -12.95 -37.34
N THR A 2 -57.47 -12.13 -36.51
CA THR A 2 -57.29 -12.13 -35.06
C THR A 2 -58.65 -12.57 -34.50
N PRO A 3 -58.69 -13.34 -33.39
CA PRO A 3 -58.95 -12.62 -32.14
C PRO A 3 -58.30 -13.21 -30.87
N THR A 4 -58.08 -12.28 -29.94
CA THR A 4 -58.08 -12.36 -28.47
C THR A 4 -59.24 -13.15 -27.83
N ALA A 5 -59.01 -13.75 -26.65
CA ALA A 5 -59.87 -13.67 -25.44
C ALA A 5 -59.25 -14.50 -24.28
N THR A 6 -58.94 -14.01 -23.07
CA THR A 6 -59.77 -13.58 -21.90
C THR A 6 -60.67 -14.63 -21.24
N GLY A 7 -60.57 -14.69 -19.90
CA GLY A 7 -61.53 -15.30 -18.95
C GLY A 7 -60.85 -16.32 -18.02
N GLY A 8 -60.91 -16.29 -16.68
CA GLY A 8 -61.75 -15.53 -15.76
C GLY A 8 -62.29 -16.48 -14.68
N GLY A 9 -62.09 -16.15 -13.40
CA GLY A 9 -63.11 -16.38 -12.35
C GLY A 9 -62.99 -17.59 -11.41
N SER A 10 -62.66 -17.25 -10.15
CA SER A 10 -63.43 -17.55 -8.92
C SER A 10 -63.40 -18.95 -8.28
N GLY A 11 -63.12 -18.95 -6.97
CA GLY A 11 -63.33 -20.10 -6.08
C GLY A 11 -62.74 -19.86 -4.69
N GLY A 12 -63.40 -19.01 -3.90
CA GLY A 12 -62.99 -18.63 -2.55
C GLY A 12 -63.12 -19.72 -1.50
N GLY A 13 -62.38 -19.55 -0.42
CA GLY A 13 -62.49 -20.30 0.82
C GLY A 13 -61.71 -19.61 1.94
N THR A 14 -62.37 -18.72 2.66
CA THR A 14 -62.00 -18.29 4.03
C THR A 14 -62.94 -19.03 4.99
N PRO A 15 -62.48 -19.45 6.19
CA PRO A 15 -62.47 -18.55 7.36
C PRO A 15 -61.16 -18.64 8.16
N THR A 16 -60.53 -17.53 8.55
CA THR A 16 -60.75 -16.74 9.78
C THR A 16 -60.58 -17.54 11.08
N ALA A 17 -59.46 -17.34 11.80
CA ALA A 17 -59.44 -16.65 13.11
C ALA A 17 -58.06 -16.71 13.80
N THR A 18 -57.41 -15.54 13.86
CA THR A 18 -56.74 -14.90 15.02
C THR A 18 -55.71 -15.65 15.87
N GLY A 19 -54.51 -15.05 15.92
CA GLY A 19 -53.54 -15.18 17.01
C GLY A 19 -52.29 -14.33 16.73
N ASP A 20 -52.27 -13.12 17.29
CA ASP A 20 -51.17 -12.13 17.23
C ASP A 20 -49.84 -12.68 17.80
N GLY A 21 -48.71 -12.19 17.26
CA GLY A 21 -47.38 -12.44 17.82
C GLY A 21 -46.23 -11.93 16.96
N ASP A 22 -45.81 -10.72 17.28
CA ASP A 22 -44.67 -9.92 16.79
C ASP A 22 -43.30 -10.64 16.72
N GLY A 23 -42.40 -10.14 15.84
CA GLY A 23 -40.95 -10.41 15.87
C GLY A 23 -40.35 -11.09 14.63
N GLY A 24 -39.86 -10.29 13.67
CA GLY A 24 -39.12 -10.77 12.49
C GLY A 24 -37.61 -10.97 12.67
N VAL A 25 -37.05 -11.78 11.76
CA VAL A 25 -35.71 -11.79 11.11
C VAL A 25 -34.45 -11.85 12.02
N THR A 26 -33.38 -12.63 11.82
CA THR A 26 -32.80 -13.55 10.79
C THR A 26 -31.62 -14.31 11.46
N PRO A 27 -31.07 -15.42 10.90
CA PRO A 27 -30.18 -16.33 11.63
C PRO A 27 -28.72 -15.82 11.79
N GLN A 28 -28.26 -15.79 13.04
CA GLN A 28 -26.89 -15.47 13.45
C GLN A 28 -25.99 -16.72 13.34
N ILE A 29 -25.10 -16.76 12.34
CA ILE A 29 -24.01 -17.74 12.27
C ILE A 29 -22.98 -17.35 13.33
N THR A 30 -22.72 -18.25 14.27
CA THR A 30 -21.70 -18.13 15.32
C THR A 30 -20.40 -18.77 14.81
N PRO A 31 -19.23 -18.11 14.87
CA PRO A 31 -17.95 -18.81 14.72
C PRO A 31 -17.63 -19.56 16.02
N GLN A 32 -17.56 -20.88 15.91
CA GLN A 32 -17.21 -21.80 16.99
C GLN A 32 -15.71 -21.74 17.30
N LEU A 33 -15.39 -21.40 18.54
CA LEU A 33 -14.08 -21.37 19.17
C LEU A 33 -13.53 -22.81 19.38
N ALA A 34 -12.28 -23.07 19.03
CA ALA A 34 -11.52 -24.21 19.53
C ALA A 34 -10.00 -23.93 19.50
N ASN A 35 -9.36 -23.69 20.65
CA ASN A 35 -8.51 -24.66 21.36
C ASN A 35 -7.94 -24.02 22.66
N PRO A 36 -7.62 -24.80 23.72
CA PRO A 36 -7.48 -24.29 25.07
C PRO A 36 -6.03 -24.04 25.51
N GLY A 37 -5.88 -23.04 26.39
CA GLY A 37 -4.95 -23.08 27.52
C GLY A 37 -3.58 -22.42 27.33
N ARG A 38 -3.42 -21.20 27.86
CA ARG A 38 -2.20 -20.82 28.60
C ARG A 38 -2.44 -19.62 29.52
N THR A 39 -2.03 -19.77 30.77
CA THR A 39 -2.03 -18.75 31.83
C THR A 39 -0.96 -17.67 31.62
N PRO A 40 -1.13 -16.44 32.14
CA PRO A 40 -0.22 -15.31 31.88
C PRO A 40 0.99 -15.32 32.83
N GLY A 41 2.19 -15.16 32.27
CA GLY A 41 3.42 -14.89 32.98
C GLY A 41 4.22 -13.83 32.22
N THR A 42 4.53 -12.74 32.92
CA THR A 42 5.21 -11.53 32.45
C THR A 42 6.68 -11.74 32.10
N THR A 43 7.12 -11.15 30.97
CA THR A 43 8.32 -10.33 30.69
C THR A 43 8.84 -10.69 29.30
N ASP A 44 8.61 -9.86 28.28
CA ASP A 44 9.15 -10.11 26.94
C ASP A 44 9.69 -8.85 26.26
N SER A 45 10.94 -8.99 25.84
CA SER A 45 11.51 -8.34 24.67
C SER A 45 10.71 -8.74 23.44
N VAL A 46 10.31 -7.77 22.62
CA VAL A 46 9.50 -8.01 21.42
C VAL A 46 10.30 -8.74 20.35
N ALA A 47 10.04 -10.05 20.24
CA ALA A 47 10.25 -10.86 19.05
C ALA A 47 8.96 -11.66 18.82
N ASP A 48 8.56 -11.74 17.55
CA ASP A 48 7.34 -12.34 17.01
C ASP A 48 6.05 -11.51 17.18
N THR A 49 5.57 -10.93 16.09
CA THR A 49 4.19 -10.42 15.97
C THR A 49 3.58 -11.00 14.71
N ALA A 50 3.48 -12.32 14.65
CA ALA A 50 2.33 -12.96 13.99
C ALA A 50 1.08 -12.62 14.83
N GLY A 51 0.31 -11.64 14.37
CA GLY A 51 -0.70 -10.93 15.17
C GLY A 51 -2.01 -11.67 15.38
N SER A 52 -2.59 -11.43 16.56
CA SER A 52 -4.03 -11.53 16.81
C SER A 52 -4.76 -10.47 15.97
N ASN A 53 -5.99 -10.77 15.51
CA ASN A 53 -6.86 -9.88 14.71
C ASN A 53 -7.28 -8.55 15.39
N ASP A 54 -6.82 -8.26 16.61
CA ASP A 54 -7.22 -7.10 17.43
C ASP A 54 -6.23 -5.91 17.39
N GLN A 55 -5.39 -5.77 16.36
CA GLN A 55 -4.41 -4.66 16.29
C GLN A 55 -4.91 -3.41 15.55
N ALA A 56 -6.06 -3.46 14.87
CA ALA A 56 -6.58 -2.33 14.12
C ALA A 56 -6.76 -1.08 15.00
N GLY A 57 -6.19 0.04 14.58
CA GLY A 57 -6.26 1.32 15.32
C GLY A 57 -5.31 1.42 16.53
N LYS A 58 -4.50 0.39 16.81
CA LYS A 58 -3.42 0.48 17.80
C LYS A 58 -2.26 1.30 17.24
N ILE A 59 -1.67 2.16 18.07
CA ILE A 59 -0.47 2.92 17.72
C ILE A 59 0.76 2.26 18.36
N ASN A 60 1.72 1.86 17.55
CA ASN A 60 3.02 1.33 17.96
C ASN A 60 4.09 2.40 17.75
N VAL A 61 4.78 2.78 18.82
CA VAL A 61 5.92 3.70 18.74
C VAL A 61 7.19 2.89 18.48
N VAL A 62 7.79 3.09 17.32
CA VAL A 62 8.98 2.37 16.85
C VAL A 62 10.23 3.13 17.29
N LYS A 63 11.20 2.42 17.89
CA LYS A 63 12.46 3.02 18.38
C LYS A 63 13.68 2.59 17.58
N ASP A 64 13.55 1.54 16.80
CA ASP A 64 14.54 1.03 15.87
C ASP A 64 13.84 0.43 14.66
N THR A 65 14.50 0.47 13.50
CA THR A 65 13.99 -0.06 12.23
C THR A 65 13.48 -1.49 12.37
N ILE A 66 12.25 -1.73 11.92
CA ILE A 66 11.65 -3.06 11.87
C ILE A 66 12.17 -3.75 10.61
N LYS A 67 12.87 -4.88 10.80
CA LYS A 67 13.39 -5.67 9.68
C LYS A 67 12.41 -6.77 9.30
N VAL A 68 12.09 -6.87 8.02
CA VAL A 68 11.35 -7.98 7.44
C VAL A 68 12.32 -8.75 6.55
N GLY A 69 12.72 -9.92 7.03
CA GLY A 69 13.74 -10.75 6.42
C GLY A 69 13.32 -11.37 5.10
N ALA A 70 14.26 -12.07 4.48
CA ALA A 70 14.04 -12.65 3.15
C ALA A 70 12.89 -13.66 3.16
N GLY A 71 11.89 -13.44 2.30
CA GLY A 71 10.68 -14.27 2.25
C GLY A 71 9.73 -14.14 3.45
N GLU A 72 10.00 -13.24 4.40
CA GLU A 72 9.16 -13.06 5.59
C GLU A 72 7.94 -12.17 5.29
N VAL A 73 6.85 -12.41 6.01
CA VAL A 73 5.64 -11.59 5.94
C VAL A 73 5.48 -10.84 7.27
N PHE A 74 5.39 -9.53 7.19
CA PHE A 74 4.94 -8.67 8.27
C PHE A 74 3.51 -8.22 7.99
N ASP A 75 2.57 -8.67 8.81
CA ASP A 75 1.17 -8.24 8.77
C ASP A 75 0.88 -7.33 9.98
N GLY A 76 0.64 -6.06 9.72
CA GLY A 76 0.32 -5.07 10.75
C GLY A 76 -1.11 -5.18 11.29
N HIS A 77 -1.98 -5.95 10.63
CA HIS A 77 -3.39 -6.09 10.99
C HIS A 77 -4.12 -4.76 11.22
N GLY A 78 -3.78 -3.73 10.43
CA GLY A 78 -4.35 -2.39 10.50
C GLY A 78 -3.80 -1.50 11.63
N ALA A 79 -2.70 -1.89 12.27
CA ALA A 79 -2.04 -1.06 13.28
C ALA A 79 -1.28 0.11 12.64
N THR A 80 -1.14 1.19 13.41
CA THR A 80 -0.33 2.36 13.06
C THR A 80 1.07 2.25 13.66
N TYR A 81 2.09 2.56 12.87
CA TYR A 81 3.49 2.61 13.27
C TYR A 81 3.99 4.05 13.09
N THR A 82 4.52 4.63 14.16
CA THR A 82 5.08 5.99 14.16
C THR A 82 6.40 5.98 14.92
N ALA A 83 7.39 6.71 14.43
CA ALA A 83 8.72 6.65 15.00
C ALA A 83 8.85 7.51 16.26
N ASP A 84 9.65 7.03 17.20
CA ASP A 84 10.24 7.84 18.25
C ASP A 84 11.24 8.83 17.65
N LYS A 85 11.39 10.00 18.29
CA LYS A 85 12.30 11.07 17.82
C LYS A 85 13.75 10.64 17.72
N SER A 86 14.15 9.55 18.39
CA SER A 86 15.48 8.96 18.27
C SER A 86 15.79 8.35 16.89
N MET A 87 14.78 8.14 16.04
CA MET A 87 14.94 7.66 14.67
C MET A 87 14.99 8.79 13.63
N GLY A 88 14.45 9.95 13.96
CA GLY A 88 14.20 11.06 13.05
C GLY A 88 12.92 11.80 13.43
N ASN A 89 12.58 12.82 12.65
CA ASN A 89 11.42 13.70 12.88
C ASN A 89 10.49 13.83 11.65
N GLY A 90 10.79 13.13 10.55
CA GLY A 90 10.02 13.13 9.31
C GLY A 90 10.25 14.37 8.45
N ASP A 91 11.28 15.16 8.69
CA ASP A 91 11.64 16.27 7.79
C ASP A 91 12.46 15.76 6.59
N GLN A 92 13.02 16.70 5.81
CA GLN A 92 13.80 16.40 4.61
C GLN A 92 15.30 16.17 4.88
N GLU A 93 15.72 15.92 6.13
CA GLU A 93 17.10 15.53 6.44
C GLU A 93 17.39 14.08 5.95
N GLU A 94 18.48 13.90 5.20
CA GLU A 94 18.83 12.64 4.50
C GLU A 94 19.39 11.51 5.41
N ASN A 95 19.51 11.71 6.72
CA ASN A 95 20.20 10.78 7.64
C ASN A 95 19.25 10.10 8.65
N GLN A 96 17.95 10.20 8.42
CA GLN A 96 16.95 9.54 9.27
C GLN A 96 16.98 8.02 9.07
N LYS A 97 16.61 7.28 10.11
CA LYS A 97 16.46 5.81 10.00
C LYS A 97 15.17 5.49 9.27
N PRO A 98 15.10 4.39 8.50
CA PRO A 98 13.82 3.91 7.99
C PRO A 98 12.97 3.29 9.10
N MET A 99 11.65 3.37 8.95
CA MET A 99 10.67 2.65 9.77
C MET A 99 10.78 1.14 9.54
N PHE A 100 10.80 0.73 8.28
CA PHE A 100 10.90 -0.67 7.85
C PHE A 100 12.07 -0.90 6.91
N GLU A 101 12.73 -2.06 7.02
CA GLU A 101 13.72 -2.54 6.05
C GLU A 101 13.28 -3.91 5.53
N LEU A 102 12.95 -3.98 4.24
CA LEU A 102 12.45 -5.18 3.56
C LEU A 102 13.56 -5.82 2.73
N ALA A 103 13.81 -7.11 2.96
CA ALA A 103 14.73 -7.92 2.15
C ALA A 103 14.01 -8.54 0.94
N GLU A 104 14.77 -9.21 0.07
CA GLU A 104 14.25 -9.96 -1.08
C GLU A 104 13.10 -10.93 -0.69
N GLY A 105 12.02 -10.96 -1.45
CA GLY A 105 10.87 -11.83 -1.15
C GLY A 105 9.99 -11.40 0.02
N ALA A 106 10.33 -10.32 0.73
CA ALA A 106 9.55 -9.87 1.90
C ALA A 106 8.18 -9.33 1.50
N THR A 107 7.20 -9.47 2.39
CA THR A 107 5.88 -8.84 2.26
C THR A 107 5.59 -7.97 3.48
N LEU A 108 5.22 -6.71 3.25
CA LEU A 108 4.69 -5.81 4.27
C LEU A 108 3.22 -5.55 3.95
N LYS A 109 2.30 -5.81 4.89
CA LYS A 109 0.88 -5.59 4.63
C LYS A 109 0.05 -5.13 5.82
N ASN A 110 -1.09 -4.49 5.52
CA ASN A 110 -2.06 -3.96 6.49
C ASN A 110 -1.40 -3.05 7.54
N VAL A 111 -0.59 -2.09 7.08
CA VAL A 111 0.18 -1.19 7.95
C VAL A 111 -0.23 0.25 7.69
N ASN A 112 -0.53 0.99 8.76
CA ASN A 112 -0.66 2.43 8.68
C ASN A 112 0.67 3.05 9.15
N LEU A 113 1.22 3.99 8.39
CA LEU A 113 2.37 4.79 8.79
C LEU A 113 1.87 6.13 9.32
N GLY A 114 2.19 6.42 10.58
CA GLY A 114 1.71 7.60 11.29
C GLY A 114 2.54 8.85 10.99
N GLU A 115 2.23 9.93 11.72
CA GLU A 115 2.79 11.28 11.51
C GLU A 115 4.32 11.38 11.39
N ASN A 116 5.06 10.60 12.18
CA ASN A 116 6.52 10.57 12.10
C ASN A 116 6.93 9.29 11.35
N GLU A 117 6.95 9.39 10.03
CA GLU A 117 7.31 8.28 9.13
C GLU A 117 8.82 8.11 8.95
N VAL A 118 9.63 9.07 9.41
CA VAL A 118 11.09 9.12 9.22
C VAL A 118 11.48 8.94 7.75
N ASP A 119 12.42 8.04 7.42
CA ASP A 119 12.79 7.68 6.04
C ASP A 119 12.03 6.41 5.59
N GLY A 120 10.73 6.37 5.92
CA GLY A 120 9.74 5.41 5.42
C GLY A 120 10.18 3.94 5.39
N ILE A 121 10.03 3.31 4.23
CA ILE A 121 10.29 1.90 3.98
C ILE A 121 11.51 1.76 3.04
N HIS A 122 12.56 1.09 3.51
CA HIS A 122 13.71 0.74 2.67
C HIS A 122 13.58 -0.66 2.10
N VAL A 123 13.72 -0.80 0.78
CA VAL A 123 13.85 -2.10 0.12
C VAL A 123 15.32 -2.37 -0.19
N LYS A 124 15.88 -3.42 0.42
CA LYS A 124 17.29 -3.84 0.29
C LYS A 124 17.36 -5.31 -0.16
N ALA A 125 16.94 -5.56 -1.39
CA ALA A 125 16.99 -6.89 -1.98
C ALA A 125 18.41 -7.28 -2.42
N LYS A 126 18.79 -8.55 -2.19
CA LYS A 126 20.04 -9.15 -2.65
C LYS A 126 19.92 -9.88 -4.00
N ASP A 127 18.70 -10.25 -4.36
CA ASP A 127 18.38 -10.90 -5.62
C ASP A 127 17.06 -10.36 -6.20
N ALA A 128 16.57 -11.00 -7.26
CA ALA A 128 15.38 -10.55 -7.99
C ALA A 128 14.06 -11.10 -7.44
N GLN A 129 14.02 -11.71 -6.25
CA GLN A 129 12.75 -12.09 -5.64
C GLN A 129 11.92 -10.84 -5.31
N GLU A 130 10.65 -10.88 -5.68
CA GLU A 130 9.74 -9.75 -5.55
C GLU A 130 9.50 -9.38 -4.09
N VAL A 131 9.59 -8.09 -3.79
CA VAL A 131 9.16 -7.52 -2.51
C VAL A 131 7.77 -6.94 -2.70
N THR A 132 6.86 -7.25 -1.77
CA THR A 132 5.45 -6.85 -1.84
C THR A 132 5.10 -5.88 -0.73
N ILE A 133 4.42 -4.79 -1.07
CA ILE A 133 3.80 -3.84 -0.15
C ILE A 133 2.31 -3.80 -0.47
N ASP A 134 1.45 -4.15 0.48
CA ASP A 134 0.04 -4.39 0.23
C ASP A 134 -0.84 -3.79 1.33
N HIS A 135 -1.81 -2.94 1.00
CA HIS A 135 -2.63 -2.23 1.99
C HIS A 135 -1.77 -1.44 3.01
N VAL A 136 -0.83 -0.63 2.51
CA VAL A 136 0.01 0.24 3.34
C VAL A 136 -0.33 1.71 3.11
N HIS A 137 -0.64 2.43 4.19
CA HIS A 137 -1.17 3.79 4.12
C HIS A 137 -0.33 4.77 4.94
N ALA A 138 0.32 5.72 4.29
CA ALA A 138 1.06 6.79 4.94
C ALA A 138 0.16 8.02 5.18
N GLN A 139 0.04 8.41 6.45
CA GLN A 139 -0.75 9.57 6.87
C GLN A 139 -0.04 10.89 6.55
N ASN A 140 1.26 10.95 6.79
CA ASN A 140 2.11 12.11 6.52
C ASN A 140 3.48 11.56 6.15
N VAL A 141 3.83 11.67 4.88
CA VAL A 141 5.10 11.13 4.39
C VAL A 141 6.26 11.92 4.99
N GLY A 142 7.30 11.19 5.40
CA GLY A 142 8.51 11.77 5.96
C GLY A 142 9.45 12.33 4.87
N GLU A 143 10.69 11.81 4.82
CA GLU A 143 11.62 12.16 3.75
C GLU A 143 11.10 11.62 2.41
N ASP A 144 11.00 10.29 2.32
CA ASP A 144 10.36 9.52 1.25
C ASP A 144 9.56 8.35 1.88
N MET A 145 8.41 7.96 1.30
CA MET A 145 7.62 6.83 1.83
C MET A 145 8.31 5.49 1.57
N ILE A 146 8.86 5.31 0.36
CA ILE A 146 9.47 4.06 -0.08
C ILE A 146 10.75 4.37 -0.84
N THR A 147 11.85 3.77 -0.41
CA THR A 147 13.16 3.90 -1.05
C THR A 147 13.74 2.55 -1.42
N VAL A 148 13.89 2.29 -2.73
CA VAL A 148 14.65 1.12 -3.21
C VAL A 148 16.13 1.44 -3.12
N LYS A 149 16.85 0.73 -2.25
CA LYS A 149 18.29 0.91 -2.02
C LYS A 149 19.08 -0.07 -2.90
N GLY A 150 20.13 0.41 -3.55
CA GLY A 150 21.06 -0.45 -4.32
C GLY A 150 22.04 -1.23 -3.45
N GLU A 151 22.10 -0.95 -2.15
CA GLU A 151 23.06 -1.53 -1.20
C GLU A 151 22.85 -3.02 -0.95
N GLY A 152 21.66 -3.56 -1.23
CA GLY A 152 21.39 -5.00 -1.13
C GLY A 152 22.17 -5.83 -2.15
N GLY A 153 22.52 -5.23 -3.31
CA GLY A 153 23.35 -5.87 -4.33
C GLY A 153 22.58 -6.66 -5.40
N ALA A 154 21.25 -6.63 -5.38
CA ALA A 154 20.45 -7.14 -6.50
C ALA A 154 20.80 -6.41 -7.81
N ALA A 155 20.88 -7.16 -8.91
CA ALA A 155 21.07 -6.58 -10.24
C ALA A 155 19.86 -5.74 -10.69
N VAL A 156 18.67 -6.20 -10.30
CA VAL A 156 17.36 -5.52 -10.45
C VAL A 156 16.53 -5.88 -9.22
N THR A 157 15.90 -4.88 -8.61
CA THR A 157 14.90 -5.08 -7.55
C THR A 157 13.50 -5.15 -8.19
N ASN A 158 12.75 -6.22 -7.89
CA ASN A 158 11.34 -6.32 -8.25
C ASN A 158 10.50 -5.84 -7.07
N LEU A 159 9.71 -4.78 -7.26
CA LEU A 159 8.87 -4.19 -6.22
C LEU A 159 7.43 -4.09 -6.70
N ASN A 160 6.53 -4.72 -5.95
CA ASN A 160 5.10 -4.68 -6.20
C ASN A 160 4.39 -3.94 -5.05
N ILE A 161 3.56 -2.96 -5.40
CA ILE A 161 2.81 -2.13 -4.45
C ILE A 161 1.34 -2.16 -4.84
N ASP A 162 0.49 -2.68 -3.96
CA ASP A 162 -0.94 -2.82 -4.18
C ASP A 162 -1.76 -2.12 -3.07
N ASP A 163 -2.92 -1.59 -3.45
CA ASP A 163 -3.99 -1.14 -2.54
C ASP A 163 -3.51 -0.14 -1.46
N SER A 164 -2.56 0.71 -1.81
CA SER A 164 -1.81 1.54 -0.86
C SER A 164 -2.09 3.04 -1.05
N SER A 165 -1.70 3.87 -0.08
CA SER A 165 -1.87 5.32 -0.22
C SER A 165 -0.81 6.15 0.50
N ALA A 166 -0.61 7.38 0.04
CA ALA A 166 0.28 8.34 0.66
C ALA A 166 -0.34 9.74 0.69
N ASN A 167 -0.11 10.46 1.79
CA ASN A 167 -0.46 11.87 1.93
C ASN A 167 0.70 12.68 2.49
N GLY A 168 0.81 13.96 2.10
CA GLY A 168 1.71 14.91 2.74
C GLY A 168 3.19 14.70 2.41
N ALA A 169 3.52 14.23 1.20
CA ALA A 169 4.92 14.07 0.80
C ALA A 169 5.50 15.42 0.36
N ASP A 170 6.38 15.99 1.17
CA ASP A 170 7.03 17.27 0.84
C ASP A 170 7.80 17.21 -0.49
N ASP A 171 8.49 16.09 -0.75
CA ASP A 171 9.15 15.81 -2.02
C ASP A 171 8.68 14.50 -2.66
N LYS A 172 9.10 13.30 -2.21
CA LYS A 172 8.87 12.07 -3.00
C LYS A 172 8.06 11.04 -2.22
N ILE A 173 7.21 10.28 -2.92
CA ILE A 173 6.58 9.09 -2.35
C ILE A 173 7.50 7.89 -2.56
N ILE A 174 7.91 7.63 -3.81
CA ILE A 174 8.75 6.48 -4.18
C ILE A 174 10.05 6.96 -4.80
N GLN A 175 11.17 6.64 -4.14
CA GLN A 175 12.53 6.95 -4.58
C GLN A 175 13.26 5.68 -5.04
N LEU A 176 13.70 5.67 -6.30
CA LEU A 176 14.38 4.53 -6.93
C LEU A 176 15.86 4.82 -7.08
N ASN A 177 16.69 4.24 -6.19
CA ASN A 177 18.15 4.41 -6.19
C ASN A 177 18.92 3.29 -6.88
N ALA A 178 18.24 2.28 -7.41
CA ALA A 178 18.82 1.14 -8.12
C ALA A 178 17.95 0.71 -9.30
N ASN A 179 18.48 -0.13 -10.20
CA ASN A 179 17.69 -0.78 -11.24
C ASN A 179 16.46 -1.45 -10.61
N THR A 180 15.28 -1.07 -11.06
CA THR A 180 14.02 -1.48 -10.44
C THR A 180 12.99 -1.81 -11.50
N HIS A 181 12.28 -2.91 -11.31
CA HIS A 181 10.99 -3.14 -11.95
C HIS A 181 9.91 -2.86 -10.90
N LEU A 182 9.30 -1.68 -11.01
CA LEU A 182 8.25 -1.22 -10.12
C LEU A 182 6.88 -1.49 -10.75
N ASN A 183 6.01 -2.19 -10.04
CA ASN A 183 4.58 -2.27 -10.33
C ASN A 183 3.79 -1.63 -9.20
N VAL A 184 2.93 -0.67 -9.54
CA VAL A 184 2.00 -0.03 -8.60
C VAL A 184 0.58 -0.20 -9.13
N ASN A 185 -0.30 -0.79 -8.33
CA ASN A 185 -1.71 -0.96 -8.65
C ASN A 185 -2.61 -0.40 -7.55
N ASN A 186 -3.69 0.27 -7.92
CA ASN A 186 -4.68 0.83 -7.00
C ASN A 186 -4.03 1.67 -5.89
N PHE A 187 -3.43 2.80 -6.27
CA PHE A 187 -2.72 3.67 -5.35
C PHE A 187 -3.32 5.08 -5.32
N LYS A 188 -3.54 5.59 -4.11
CA LYS A 188 -4.00 6.97 -3.91
C LYS A 188 -2.88 7.86 -3.37
N ALA A 189 -2.57 8.93 -4.09
CA ALA A 189 -1.63 9.96 -3.66
C ALA A 189 -2.34 11.30 -3.52
N ASP A 190 -2.11 12.03 -2.42
CA ASP A 190 -2.67 13.36 -2.22
C ASP A 190 -1.67 14.29 -1.51
N ASP A 191 -1.54 15.54 -1.96
CA ASP A 191 -0.53 16.51 -1.51
C ASP A 191 0.89 15.93 -1.51
N PHE A 192 1.54 15.96 -2.68
CA PHE A 192 2.86 15.38 -2.85
C PHE A 192 3.74 16.24 -3.77
N GLY A 193 5.06 16.14 -3.67
CA GLY A 193 5.98 16.70 -4.65
C GLY A 193 5.98 15.89 -5.97
N THR A 194 6.54 14.69 -5.91
CA THR A 194 6.68 13.72 -7.00
C THR A 194 6.26 12.33 -6.53
N MET A 195 5.39 11.63 -7.26
CA MET A 195 4.98 10.28 -6.82
C MET A 195 6.10 9.25 -7.02
N VAL A 196 6.71 9.17 -8.22
CA VAL A 196 7.84 8.27 -8.47
C VAL A 196 9.02 9.03 -9.04
N ARG A 197 10.17 8.96 -8.36
CA ARG A 197 11.42 9.58 -8.76
C ARG A 197 12.54 8.56 -8.88
N THR A 198 13.13 8.44 -10.06
CA THR A 198 14.44 7.80 -10.17
C THR A 198 15.51 8.75 -9.63
N ASN A 199 16.57 8.23 -9.01
CA ASN A 199 17.67 9.05 -8.48
C ASN A 199 18.20 10.03 -9.55
N GLY A 200 18.23 11.31 -9.19
CA GLY A 200 18.50 12.39 -10.13
C GLY A 200 19.89 12.31 -10.76
N GLY A 201 19.96 12.60 -12.05
CA GLY A 201 21.19 12.55 -12.84
C GLY A 201 21.78 11.15 -13.03
N LYS A 202 21.16 10.08 -12.52
CA LYS A 202 21.64 8.71 -12.69
C LYS A 202 20.99 8.03 -13.90
N GLN A 203 21.80 7.20 -14.55
CA GLN A 203 21.38 6.30 -15.60
C GLN A 203 21.19 4.90 -15.02
N PHE A 204 20.19 4.19 -15.51
CA PHE A 204 19.87 2.82 -15.12
C PHE A 204 19.81 1.94 -16.37
N ASP A 205 20.47 0.79 -16.30
CA ASP A 205 20.53 -0.14 -17.43
C ASP A 205 19.22 -0.89 -17.62
N ASP A 206 18.46 -1.09 -16.53
CA ASP A 206 17.15 -1.74 -16.56
C ASP A 206 16.21 -1.12 -15.52
N MET A 207 15.44 -0.13 -15.97
CA MET A 207 14.42 0.54 -15.16
C MET A 207 13.07 0.45 -15.85
N SER A 208 12.09 -0.14 -15.17
CA SER A 208 10.70 -0.16 -15.62
C SER A 208 9.76 0.27 -14.51
N ILE A 209 8.83 1.15 -14.86
CA ILE A 209 7.76 1.61 -13.97
C ILE A 209 6.44 1.27 -14.64
N LYS A 210 5.59 0.54 -13.93
CA LYS A 210 4.21 0.25 -14.33
C LYS A 210 3.27 0.84 -13.29
N LEU A 211 2.38 1.72 -13.73
CA LEU A 211 1.38 2.37 -12.88
C LEU A 211 -0.01 2.02 -13.40
N ASN A 212 -0.85 1.43 -12.58
CA ASN A 212 -2.23 1.12 -12.92
C ASN A 212 -3.19 1.55 -11.80
N GLU A 213 -4.37 2.07 -12.16
CA GLU A 213 -5.39 2.48 -11.19
C GLU A 213 -4.84 3.48 -10.17
N ILE A 214 -4.30 4.60 -10.66
CA ILE A 214 -3.72 5.63 -9.79
C ILE A 214 -4.68 6.81 -9.68
N ASP A 215 -4.96 7.24 -8.45
CA ASP A 215 -5.68 8.48 -8.13
C ASP A 215 -4.71 9.45 -7.46
N ALA A 216 -4.18 10.41 -8.23
CA ALA A 216 -3.15 11.34 -7.79
C ALA A 216 -3.67 12.79 -7.75
N ASN A 217 -3.61 13.42 -6.58
CA ASN A 217 -4.16 14.75 -6.36
C ASN A 217 -3.11 15.70 -5.76
N HIS A 218 -3.11 16.97 -6.21
CA HIS A 218 -2.26 18.05 -5.68
C HIS A 218 -0.74 17.76 -5.76
N GLY A 219 -0.27 17.27 -6.91
CA GLY A 219 1.14 17.01 -7.17
C GLY A 219 1.92 18.27 -7.58
N LYS A 220 2.85 18.75 -6.75
CA LYS A 220 3.60 20.01 -6.94
C LYS A 220 4.57 19.95 -8.13
N PHE A 221 5.11 18.77 -8.45
CA PHE A 221 6.09 18.58 -9.51
C PHE A 221 5.64 17.60 -10.58
N ALA A 222 5.59 16.29 -10.30
CA ALA A 222 5.24 15.31 -11.32
C ALA A 222 4.65 13.99 -10.79
N LEU A 223 3.90 13.24 -11.61
CA LEU A 223 3.56 11.85 -11.27
C LEU A 223 4.82 10.97 -11.38
N VAL A 224 5.52 11.01 -12.50
CA VAL A 224 6.80 10.30 -12.68
C VAL A 224 7.88 11.27 -13.15
N LYS A 225 9.03 11.27 -12.49
CA LYS A 225 10.19 12.07 -12.88
C LYS A 225 11.45 11.21 -13.02
N SER A 226 12.09 11.29 -14.18
CA SER A 226 13.32 10.52 -14.46
C SER A 226 14.29 11.27 -15.35
N ASP A 227 15.58 11.13 -15.06
CA ASP A 227 16.67 11.62 -15.91
C ASP A 227 17.36 10.47 -16.65
N SER A 228 16.93 9.23 -16.41
CA SER A 228 17.51 8.03 -17.02
C SER A 228 16.98 7.85 -18.43
N ASP A 229 17.89 7.69 -19.37
CA ASP A 229 17.57 7.28 -20.72
C ASP A 229 16.89 5.90 -20.68
N ASN A 230 16.04 5.63 -21.67
CA ASN A 230 15.38 4.34 -21.87
C ASN A 230 14.49 3.83 -20.73
N LEU A 231 13.99 4.69 -19.83
CA LEU A 231 12.96 4.30 -18.87
C LEU A 231 11.78 3.65 -19.62
N LYS A 232 11.41 2.43 -19.21
CA LYS A 232 10.19 1.77 -19.68
C LYS A 232 9.05 2.20 -18.78
N LEU A 233 8.16 3.06 -19.26
CA LEU A 233 6.98 3.48 -18.49
C LEU A 233 5.74 2.88 -19.11
N ALA A 234 4.95 2.16 -18.32
CA ALA A 234 3.63 1.68 -18.72
C ALA A 234 2.56 2.24 -17.77
N THR A 235 1.48 2.81 -18.31
CA THR A 235 0.41 3.41 -17.49
C THR A 235 -0.97 2.96 -17.91
N GLY A 236 -1.87 2.70 -16.96
CA GLY A 236 -3.29 2.40 -17.19
C GLY A 236 -4.16 3.05 -16.12
N ASN A 237 -5.37 3.50 -16.47
CA ASN A 237 -6.35 4.05 -15.53
C ASN A 237 -5.78 5.08 -14.54
N ILE A 238 -5.18 6.16 -15.06
CA ILE A 238 -4.59 7.23 -14.24
C ILE A 238 -5.57 8.41 -14.15
N ALA A 239 -6.01 8.73 -12.94
CA ALA A 239 -6.72 9.95 -12.60
C ALA A 239 -5.75 10.95 -11.95
N MET A 240 -5.75 12.18 -12.45
CA MET A 240 -4.92 13.27 -11.91
C MET A 240 -5.75 14.54 -11.73
N THR A 241 -5.69 15.12 -10.53
CA THR A 241 -6.24 16.45 -10.21
C THR A 241 -5.11 17.33 -9.69
N ASP A 242 -4.90 18.50 -10.28
CA ASP A 242 -3.87 19.46 -9.84
C ASP A 242 -2.45 18.89 -9.71
N VAL A 243 -2.10 17.94 -10.59
CA VAL A 243 -0.71 17.44 -10.74
C VAL A 243 -0.02 18.23 -11.84
N LYS A 244 1.06 18.94 -11.49
CA LYS A 244 1.70 19.92 -12.39
C LYS A 244 2.23 19.32 -13.69
N HIS A 245 2.84 18.15 -13.63
CA HIS A 245 3.29 17.40 -14.79
C HIS A 245 2.92 15.92 -14.64
N ALA A 246 2.36 15.30 -15.68
CA ALA A 246 2.20 13.84 -15.65
C ALA A 246 3.59 13.19 -15.62
N TYR A 247 4.45 13.55 -16.58
CA TYR A 247 5.77 12.92 -16.72
C TYR A 247 6.83 14.01 -17.00
N ASP A 248 7.84 14.13 -16.13
CA ASP A 248 8.95 15.09 -16.27
C ASP A 248 10.26 14.35 -16.56
N LYS A 249 10.79 14.54 -17.77
CA LYS A 249 11.71 13.61 -18.45
C LYS A 249 12.67 14.36 -19.38
N THR A 250 13.93 13.90 -19.45
CA THR A 250 14.91 14.43 -20.44
C THR A 250 14.54 14.03 -21.87
N GLN A 251 14.91 14.83 -22.87
CA GLN A 251 14.57 14.55 -24.28
C GLN A 251 15.26 13.24 -24.73
N ALA A 252 14.44 12.21 -25.05
CA ALA A 252 14.76 10.80 -25.37
C ALA A 252 14.54 9.76 -24.24
N SER A 253 14.14 10.15 -23.04
CA SER A 253 14.19 9.27 -21.85
C SER A 253 12.99 8.35 -21.57
N THR A 254 12.09 8.04 -22.51
CA THR A 254 11.06 7.02 -22.20
C THR A 254 10.49 6.33 -23.42
N GLN A 255 10.38 5.01 -23.34
CA GLN A 255 9.43 4.23 -24.14
C GLN A 255 8.12 4.14 -23.33
N HIS A 256 7.23 5.13 -23.52
CA HIS A 256 5.94 5.15 -22.83
C HIS A 256 4.92 4.30 -23.58
N THR A 257 4.17 3.47 -22.86
CA THR A 257 3.10 2.63 -23.41
C THR A 257 1.87 2.70 -22.52
N GLU A 258 0.68 2.65 -23.11
CA GLU A 258 -0.59 2.51 -22.40
C GLU A 258 -0.92 1.02 -22.23
N LEU A 259 -1.37 0.63 -21.03
CA LEU A 259 -1.70 -0.75 -20.65
C LEU A 259 -3.03 -1.24 -21.27
#